data_AF-A0A833UEY5-F1
#
_entry.id   AF-A0A833UEY5-F1
#
_cell.length_a   1.000
_cell.length_b   1.000
_cell.length_c   1.000
_cell.angle_alpha   90.00
_cell.angle_beta   90.00
_cell.angle_gamma   90.00
#
_symmetry.space_group_name_H-M   'P 1'
#
loop_
_entity.id
_entity.type
_entity.pdbx_description
1 polymer ?
#
loop_
_entity_poly.entity_id
_entity_poly.type
_entity_poly.pdbx_seq_one_letter_code
_entity_poly.pdbx_strand_id
1 'polypeptide(L)' 'MFGKYTYEIFLISGYLSLLFLVFAFLVLIFPEFFRLIPIFNRLNRKKSIWFFVIAGIFFLLCQLAIPEGFP' A
#
# COMPACT_ATOMS: atom_id res chain seq x y z
N MET A 1 -26.59 -5.51 -7.87
CA MET A 1 -26.04 -4.14 -7.81
C MET A 1 -24.88 -4.01 -6.82
N PHE A 2 -24.87 -4.74 -5.69
CA PHE A 2 -23.77 -4.70 -4.71
C PHE A 2 -22.44 -5.28 -5.20
N GLY A 3 -22.44 -6.34 -6.03
CA GLY A 3 -21.19 -7.00 -6.46
C GLY A 3 -20.23 -6.16 -7.31
N LYS A 4 -20.73 -5.15 -8.05
CA LYS A 4 -19.86 -4.30 -8.89
C LYS A 4 -18.91 -3.44 -8.05
N TYR A 5 -19.42 -2.85 -6.97
CA TYR A 5 -18.62 -2.02 -6.07
C TYR A 5 -17.65 -2.87 -5.25
N THR A 6 -18.03 -4.09 -4.87
CA THR A 6 -17.15 -5.03 -4.16
C THR A 6 -15.89 -5.36 -4.97
N TYR A 7 -16.03 -5.62 -6.27
CA TYR A 7 -14.89 -5.88 -7.16
C TYR A 7 -13.96 -4.67 -7.32
N GLU A 8 -14.53 -3.47 -7.46
CA GLU A 8 -13.74 -2.23 -7.56
C GLU A 8 -12.97 -1.95 -6.25
N ILE A 9 -13.60 -2.15 -5.09
CA ILE A 9 -12.96 -1.98 -3.77
C ILE A 9 -11.82 -3.01 -3.60
N PHE A 10 -12.06 -4.27 -3.96
CA PHE A 10 -11.05 -5.32 -3.94
C PHE A 10 -9.81 -4.93 -4.76
N LEU A 11 -9.99 -4.53 -6.02
CA LEU A 11 -8.87 -4.15 -6.88
C LEU A 11 -8.13 -2.91 -6.35
N ILE A 12 -8.86 -1.85 -5.99
CA ILE A 12 -8.25 -0.59 -5.54
C ILE A 12 -7.45 -0.81 -4.25
N SER A 13 -8.00 -1.55 -3.29
CA SER A 13 -7.30 -1.87 -2.04
C SER A 13 -6.09 -2.77 -2.28
N GLY A 14 -6.17 -3.76 -3.17
CA GLY A 14 -5.02 -4.57 -3.58
C GLY A 14 -3.91 -3.74 -4.21
N TYR A 15 -4.24 -2.87 -5.16
CA TYR A 15 -3.25 -1.99 -5.80
C TYR A 15 -2.61 -1.00 -4.82
N LEU A 16 -3.41 -0.40 -3.94
CA LEU A 16 -2.88 0.50 -2.90
C LEU A 16 -1.95 -0.23 -1.95
N SER A 17 -2.32 -1.45 -1.52
CA SER A 17 -1.46 -2.28 -0.69
C SER A 17 -0.09 -2.51 -1.33
N LEU A 18 -0.07 -2.95 -2.59
CA LEU A 18 1.17 -3.18 -3.34
C LEU A 18 1.98 -1.89 -3.51
N LEU A 19 1.34 -0.78 -3.86
CA LEU A 19 2.01 0.51 -4.02
C LEU A 19 2.69 0.94 -2.73
N PHE A 20 1.99 0.87 -1.60
CA PHE A 20 2.54 1.22 -0.30
C PHE A 20 3.65 0.26 0.12
N LEU A 21 3.53 -1.03 -0.19
CA LEU A 21 4.56 -2.03 0.09
C LEU A 21 5.85 -1.73 -0.69
N VAL A 22 5.75 -1.50 -2.01
CA VAL A 22 6.89 -1.14 -2.86
C VAL A 22 7.53 0.15 -2.37
N PHE A 23 6.72 1.17 -2.07
CA PHE A 23 7.22 2.44 -1.54
C PHE A 23 7.95 2.23 -0.20
N ALA A 24 7.41 1.41 0.70
CA ALA A 24 8.03 1.07 1.98
C ALA A 24 9.41 0.41 1.78
N PHE A 25 9.52 -0.54 0.86
CA PHE A 25 10.79 -1.18 0.51
C PHE A 25 11.79 -0.20 -0.10
N LEU A 26 11.35 0.68 -1.01
CA LEU A 26 12.23 1.69 -1.61
C LEU A 26 12.81 2.63 -0.54
N VAL A 27 11.99 3.12 0.40
CA VAL A 27 12.46 3.97 1.51
C VAL A 27 13.36 3.19 2.47
N LEU A 28 13.09 1.90 2.68
CA LEU A 28 13.89 1.04 3.55
C LEU A 28 15.29 0.79 2.97
N ILE A 29 15.36 0.44 1.69
CA ILE A 29 16.61 0.08 0.98
C ILE A 29 17.41 1.35 0.66
N PHE A 30 16.76 2.38 0.10
CA PHE A 30 17.40 3.58 -0.42
C PHE A 30 16.93 4.88 0.28
N PRO A 31 17.05 5.01 1.62
CA PRO A 31 16.56 6.18 2.34
C PRO A 31 17.24 7.49 1.90
N GLU A 32 18.48 7.43 1.42
CA GLU A 32 19.22 8.60 0.96
C GLU A 32 18.66 9.19 -0.33
N PHE A 33 18.16 8.36 -1.25
CA PHE A 33 17.51 8.83 -2.47
C PHE A 33 16.29 9.69 -2.16
N PHE A 34 15.50 9.28 -1.16
CA PHE A 34 14.33 10.04 -0.69
C PHE A 34 14.71 11.32 0.06
N ARG A 35 15.91 11.39 0.66
CA ARG A 35 16.39 12.62 1.31
C ARG A 35 16.70 13.76 0.32
N LEU A 36 17.06 13.41 -0.92
CA LEU A 36 17.34 14.37 -1.98
C LEU A 36 16.08 15.08 -2.47
N ILE A 37 14.90 14.46 -2.30
CA ILE A 37 13.62 15.05 -2.69
C ILE A 37 13.13 15.94 -1.53
N PRO A 38 12.93 17.26 -1.75
CA PRO A 38 12.61 18.20 -0.67
C PRO A 38 11.39 17.80 0.17
N ILE A 39 10.37 17.22 -0.47
CA ILE A 39 9.11 16.78 0.15
C ILE A 39 9.33 15.55 1.05
N PHE A 40 10.30 14.71 0.71
CA PHE A 40 10.58 13.45 1.38
C PHE A 40 11.83 13.50 2.27
N ASN A 41 12.39 14.69 2.51
CA ASN A 41 13.63 14.83 3.29
C ASN A 41 13.54 14.31 4.73
N ARG A 42 12.31 14.21 5.28
CA ARG A 42 12.04 13.65 6.61
C ARG A 42 11.72 12.16 6.60
N LEU A 43 11.69 11.50 5.44
CA LEU A 43 11.52 10.05 5.35
C LEU A 43 12.82 9.35 5.74
N ASN A 44 12.69 8.34 6.58
CA ASN A 44 13.78 7.51 7.04
C ASN A 44 13.28 6.07 7.19
N ARG A 45 14.19 5.11 7.40
CA ARG A 45 13.85 3.70 7.60
C ARG A 45 12.83 3.46 8.71
N LYS A 46 12.85 4.25 9.79
CA LYS A 46 11.85 4.14 10.86
C LYS A 46 10.45 4.52 10.38
N LYS A 47 10.35 5.51 9.50
CA LYS A 47 9.08 5.92 8.89
C LYS A 47 8.62 4.98 7.78
N SER A 48 9.50 4.19 7.17
CA SER A 48 9.08 3.17 6.19
C SER A 48 8.12 2.14 6.80
N ILE A 49 8.25 1.86 8.10
CA ILE A 49 7.35 0.99 8.87
C ILE A 49 5.90 1.46 8.77
N TRP A 50 5.62 2.77 8.78
CA TRP A 50 4.25 3.27 8.64
C TRP A 50 3.64 2.92 7.29
N PHE A 51 4.44 2.91 6.21
CA PHE A 51 3.97 2.48 4.90
C PHE A 51 3.73 0.97 4.84
N PHE A 52 4.53 0.16 5.54
CA PHE A 52 4.24 -1.27 5.71
C PHE A 52 2.92 -1.50 6.45
N VAL A 53 2.64 -0.73 7.51
CA VAL A 53 1.38 -0.81 8.24
C VAL A 53 0.20 -0.44 7.34
N ILE A 54 0.31 0.67 6.59
CA ILE A 54 -0.73 1.09 5.63
C ILE A 54 -0.94 0.03 4.56
N ALA A 55 0.13 -0.55 4.02
CA ALA A 55 0.05 -1.65 3.06
C ALA A 55 -0.71 -2.86 3.64
N GLY A 56 -0.45 -3.21 4.90
CA GLY A 56 -1.16 -4.26 5.62
C GLY A 56 -2.65 -3.95 5.83
N ILE A 57 -3.00 -2.72 6.15
CA ILE A 57 -4.41 -2.29 6.29
C ILE A 57 -5.14 -2.44 4.95
N PHE A 58 -4.55 -1.96 3.85
CA PHE A 58 -5.14 -2.12 2.52
C PHE A 58 -5.21 -3.59 2.08
N PHE A 59 -4.24 -4.41 2.47
CA PHE A 59 -4.28 -5.84 2.24
C PHE A 59 -5.46 -6.50 2.97
N LEU A 60 -5.69 -6.13 4.23
CA LEU A 60 -6.84 -6.62 5.00
C LEU A 60 -8.17 -6.18 4.37
N LEU A 61 -8.27 -4.92 3.94
CA LEU A 61 -9.46 -4.43 3.22
C LEU A 61 -9.68 -5.20 1.91
N CYS A 62 -8.60 -5.52 1.18
CA CYS A 62 -8.65 -6.34 -0.02
C CYS A 62 -9.22 -7.73 0.29
N GLN A 63 -8.70 -8.40 1.33
CA GLN A 63 -9.19 -9.71 1.77
C GLN A 63 -10.68 -9.70 2.13
N LEU A 64 -11.13 -8.66 2.84
CA LEU A 64 -12.54 -8.50 3.22
C LEU A 64 -13.45 -8.17 2.03
N ALA A 65 -12.89 -7.61 0.96
CA ALA A 65 -13.62 -7.22 -0.24
C ALA A 65 -13.58 -8.29 -1.35
N ILE A 66 -12.99 -9.47 -1.12
CA ILE A 66 -12.93 -10.54 -2.12
C ILE A 66 -14.35 -10.85 -2.61
N PRO A 67 -14.65 -10.66 -3.91
CA PRO A 67 -15.97 -10.94 -4.44
C PRO A 67 -16.20 -12.45 -4.55
N GLU A 68 -17.44 -12.88 -4.33
CA GLU A 68 -17.83 -14.28 -4.49
C GLU A 68 -17.54 -14.76 -5.92
N GLY A 69 -16.82 -15.89 -6.05
CA GLY A 69 -16.42 -16.45 -7.34
C GLY A 69 -15.17 -15.84 -7.96
N PHE A 70 -14.42 -15.00 -7.23
CA PHE A 70 -13.05 -14.67 -7.60
C PHE A 70 -12.19 -15.96 -7.56
N PRO A 71 -11.37 -16.25 -8.59
CA PRO A 71 -10.59 -17.48 -8.70
C PRO A 71 -9.53 -17.62 -7.59
#